data_AF-A0A671N8P7-F1
#
_entry.id   AF-A0A671N8P7-F1
#
_cell.length_a   1.000
_cell.length_b   1.000
_cell.length_c   1.000
_cell.angle_alpha   90.00
_cell.angle_beta   90.00
_cell.angle_gamma   90.00
#
_symmetry.space_group_name_H-M   'P 1'
#
loop_
_entity.id
_entity.type
_entity.pdbx_description
1 polymer ?
#
loop_
_entity_poly.entity_id
_entity_poly.type
_entity_poly.pdbx_seq_one_letter_code
_entity_poly.pdbx_strand_id
1 'polypeptide(L)'
;MTVAELRQAIVAMMNRKDELTEQNTSLRNLLDGEMEHSAGLRQEVDSLKKRLAELEERHAAKAQALMRENEVLKVQLKKYVGAVQMLKREGSQALTIQRNCDGPLPAPQNRSVADIEELAANYERKLIEVAEMHGELIEFNDRLYRSLMAKDNLIGQMRQELIDLRGPVPGDLSQTSDDPSLSDFETTQRALINVWIPSVFLQGRAANAYHVYQVVLLIKV
;
A
#
# COMPACT_ATOMS: atom_id res chain seq x y z
N MET A 1 -42.23 64.88 20.69
CA MET A 1 -40.97 64.38 20.10
C MET A 1 -40.24 65.55 19.49
N THR A 2 -39.10 65.91 20.07
CA THR A 2 -38.29 67.02 19.55
C THR A 2 -37.41 66.55 18.39
N VAL A 3 -36.96 67.48 17.54
CA VAL A 3 -36.07 67.16 16.40
C VAL A 3 -34.77 66.49 16.87
N ALA A 4 -34.31 66.79 18.08
CA ALA A 4 -33.12 66.18 18.69
C ALA A 4 -33.33 64.68 19.02
N GLU A 5 -34.47 64.33 19.63
CA GLU A 5 -34.84 62.95 19.94
C GLU A 5 -34.93 62.08 18.68
N LEU A 6 -35.49 62.63 17.59
CA LEU A 6 -35.59 61.93 16.31
C LEU A 6 -34.20 61.66 15.71
N ARG A 7 -33.30 62.64 15.74
CA ARG A 7 -31.91 62.46 15.26
C ARG A 7 -31.18 61.40 16.07
N GLN A 8 -31.33 61.42 17.39
CA GLN A 8 -30.72 60.43 18.27
C GLN A 8 -31.28 59.02 18.01
N ALA A 9 -32.59 58.89 17.80
CA ALA A 9 -33.21 57.61 17.43
C ALA A 9 -32.73 57.08 16.07
N ILE A 10 -32.57 57.95 15.06
CA ILE A 10 -32.03 57.58 13.75
C ILE A 10 -30.60 57.06 13.88
N VAL A 11 -29.74 57.74 14.64
CA VAL A 11 -28.35 57.29 14.88
C VAL A 11 -28.32 55.95 15.61
N ALA A 12 -29.15 55.77 16.65
CA ALA A 12 -29.25 54.50 17.36
C ALA A 12 -29.74 53.36 16.44
N MET A 13 -30.69 53.64 15.54
CA MET A 13 -31.15 52.65 14.55
C MET A 13 -30.09 52.34 13.50
N MET A 14 -29.29 53.32 13.07
CA MET A 14 -28.15 53.07 12.17
C MET A 14 -27.12 52.16 12.83
N ASN A 15 -26.70 52.47 14.05
CA ASN A 15 -25.72 51.63 14.76
C ASN A 15 -26.23 50.19 14.95
N ARG A 16 -27.49 50.04 15.35
CA ARG A 16 -28.12 48.70 15.49
C ARG A 16 -28.20 47.96 14.16
N LYS A 17 -28.49 48.67 13.05
CA LYS A 17 -28.47 48.08 11.71
C LYS A 17 -27.06 47.59 11.37
N ASP A 18 -26.04 48.40 11.63
CA ASP A 18 -24.65 48.05 11.33
C ASP A 18 -24.20 46.82 12.14
N GLU A 19 -24.51 46.77 13.44
CA GLU A 19 -24.30 45.59 14.30
C GLU A 19 -25.00 44.34 13.74
N LEU A 20 -26.26 44.46 13.31
CA LEU A 20 -27.01 43.36 12.71
C LEU A 20 -26.41 42.91 11.37
N THR A 21 -25.85 43.83 10.58
CA THR A 21 -25.17 43.47 9.34
C THR A 21 -23.87 42.73 9.61
N GLU A 22 -23.09 43.14 10.61
CA GLU A 22 -21.87 42.47 11.02
C GLU A 22 -22.13 41.07 11.62
N GLN A 23 -23.20 40.93 12.42
CA GLN A 23 -23.63 39.62 12.90
C GLN A 23 -24.06 38.72 11.74
N ASN A 24 -24.80 39.24 10.75
CA ASN A 24 -25.20 38.45 9.58
C ASN A 24 -24.01 38.01 8.73
N THR A 25 -23.00 38.87 8.52
CA THR A 25 -21.79 38.48 7.80
C THR A 25 -21.01 37.44 8.57
N SER A 26 -20.85 37.59 9.88
CA SER A 26 -20.19 36.60 10.74
C SER A 26 -20.90 35.24 10.72
N LEU A 27 -22.24 35.22 10.77
CA LEU A 27 -23.03 33.98 10.73
C LEU A 27 -22.92 33.28 9.37
N ARG A 28 -22.88 34.04 8.28
CA ARG A 28 -22.65 33.47 6.93
C ARG A 28 -21.27 32.85 6.82
N ASN A 29 -20.23 33.55 7.28
CA ASN A 29 -18.87 33.00 7.28
C ASN A 29 -18.76 31.70 8.10
N LEU A 30 -19.45 31.63 9.26
CA LEU A 30 -19.47 30.42 10.07
C LEU A 30 -20.21 29.27 9.37
N LEU A 31 -21.34 29.56 8.72
CA LEU A 31 -22.09 28.58 7.93
C LEU A 31 -21.24 28.05 6.77
N ASP A 32 -20.57 28.93 6.04
CA ASP A 32 -19.69 28.55 4.93
C ASP A 32 -18.55 27.63 5.41
N GLY A 33 -17.92 27.97 6.55
CA GLY A 33 -16.90 27.12 7.16
C GLY A 33 -17.42 25.74 7.60
N GLU A 34 -18.62 25.68 8.19
CA GLU A 34 -19.24 24.40 8.56
C GLU A 34 -19.64 23.57 7.33
N MET A 35 -20.07 24.23 6.25
CA MET A 35 -20.36 23.58 4.97
C MET A 35 -19.10 22.99 4.33
N GLU A 36 -17.98 23.72 4.35
CA GLU A 36 -16.68 23.21 3.86
C GLU A 36 -16.19 22.02 4.69
N HIS A 37 -16.26 22.13 6.03
CA HIS A 37 -15.90 21.03 6.92
C HIS A 37 -16.78 19.79 6.69
N SER A 38 -18.10 19.99 6.55
CA SER A 38 -19.05 18.92 6.21
C SER A 38 -18.77 18.28 4.85
N ALA A 39 -18.35 19.07 3.86
CA ALA A 39 -17.95 18.56 2.55
C ALA A 39 -16.65 17.73 2.63
N GLY A 40 -15.66 18.21 3.39
CA GLY A 40 -14.41 17.48 3.64
C GLY A 40 -14.66 16.13 4.30
N LEU A 41 -15.47 16.09 5.37
CA LEU A 41 -15.84 14.83 6.04
C LEU A 41 -16.55 13.85 5.09
N ARG A 42 -17.43 14.34 4.20
CA ARG A 42 -18.09 13.47 3.20
C ARG A 42 -17.08 12.87 2.23
N GLN A 43 -16.13 13.68 1.74
CA GLN A 43 -15.07 13.20 0.86
C GLN A 43 -14.17 12.16 1.56
N GLU A 44 -13.82 12.38 2.82
CA GLU A 44 -13.05 11.42 3.62
C GLU A 44 -13.79 10.10 3.77
N VAL A 45 -15.08 10.14 4.12
CA VAL A 45 -15.93 8.95 4.22
C VAL A 45 -15.96 8.18 2.90
N ASP A 46 -16.13 8.85 1.77
CA ASP A 46 -16.16 8.20 0.46
C ASP A 46 -14.79 7.61 0.09
N SER A 47 -13.70 8.30 0.42
CA SER A 47 -12.34 7.79 0.22
C SER A 47 -12.06 6.52 1.05
N LEU A 48 -12.52 6.51 2.31
CA LEU A 48 -12.37 5.37 3.21
C LEU A 48 -13.21 4.18 2.74
N LYS A 49 -14.44 4.43 2.30
CA LYS A 49 -15.30 3.39 1.70
C LYS A 49 -14.65 2.76 0.48
N LYS A 50 -14.06 3.56 -0.42
CA LYS A 50 -13.36 3.04 -1.60
C LYS A 50 -12.16 2.17 -1.21
N ARG A 51 -11.32 2.63 -0.27
CA ARG A 51 -10.18 1.85 0.25
C ARG A 51 -10.61 0.54 0.90
N LEU A 52 -11.72 0.57 1.65
CA LEU A 52 -12.26 -0.61 2.31
C LEU A 52 -12.76 -1.63 1.28
N ALA A 53 -13.49 -1.19 0.26
CA ALA A 53 -13.95 -2.06 -0.83
C ALA A 53 -12.78 -2.72 -1.58
N GLU A 54 -11.71 -1.96 -1.88
CA GLU A 54 -10.50 -2.51 -2.52
C GLU A 54 -9.79 -3.55 -1.63
N LEU A 55 -9.73 -3.32 -0.31
CA LEU A 55 -9.17 -4.30 0.62
C LEU A 55 -10.02 -5.56 0.69
N GLU A 56 -11.34 -5.43 0.78
CA GLU A 56 -12.27 -6.56 0.76
C GLU A 56 -12.10 -7.41 -0.51
N GLU A 57 -12.00 -6.77 -1.68
CA GLU A 57 -11.75 -7.47 -2.95
C GLU A 57 -10.41 -8.21 -2.94
N ARG A 58 -9.32 -7.56 -2.50
CA ARG A 58 -8.00 -8.20 -2.37
C ARG A 58 -8.03 -9.40 -1.41
N HIS A 59 -8.69 -9.27 -0.27
CA HIS A 59 -8.83 -10.35 0.70
C HIS A 59 -9.68 -11.51 0.15
N ALA A 60 -10.79 -11.21 -0.53
CA ALA A 60 -11.62 -12.21 -1.18
C ALA A 60 -10.86 -12.98 -2.27
N ALA A 61 -10.09 -12.28 -3.10
CA ALA A 61 -9.23 -12.90 -4.12
C ALA A 61 -8.18 -13.84 -3.49
N LYS A 62 -7.52 -13.40 -2.41
CA LYS A 62 -6.55 -14.22 -1.68
C LYS A 62 -7.20 -15.47 -1.06
N ALA A 63 -8.37 -15.32 -0.45
CA ALA A 63 -9.12 -16.45 0.10
C ALA A 63 -9.48 -17.47 -0.99
N GLN A 64 -9.92 -16.99 -2.16
CA GLN A 64 -10.25 -17.85 -3.30
C GLN A 64 -9.01 -18.57 -3.87
N ALA A 65 -7.86 -17.90 -3.94
CA ALA A 65 -6.60 -18.51 -4.38
C ALA A 65 -6.16 -19.64 -3.42
N LEU A 66 -6.15 -19.36 -2.12
CA LEU A 66 -5.83 -20.36 -1.08
C LEU A 66 -6.80 -21.53 -1.08
N MET A 67 -8.09 -21.29 -1.32
CA MET A 67 -9.09 -22.36 -1.43
C MET A 67 -8.78 -23.30 -2.60
N ARG A 68 -8.41 -22.76 -3.77
CA ARG A 68 -8.01 -23.58 -4.93
C ARG A 68 -6.75 -24.39 -4.63
N GLU A 69 -5.74 -23.78 -4.03
CA GLU A 69 -4.51 -24.47 -3.63
C GLU A 69 -4.80 -25.61 -2.64
N ASN A 70 -5.66 -25.36 -1.66
CA ASN A 70 -6.06 -26.36 -0.68
C ASN A 70 -6.75 -27.56 -1.34
N GLU A 71 -7.60 -27.34 -2.33
CA GLU A 71 -8.21 -28.43 -3.11
C GLU A 71 -7.19 -29.22 -3.92
N VAL A 72 -6.21 -28.55 -4.54
CA VAL A 72 -5.10 -29.22 -5.24
C VAL A 72 -4.30 -30.10 -4.27
N LEU A 73 -3.95 -29.57 -3.09
CA LEU A 73 -3.23 -30.32 -2.05
C LEU A 73 -4.05 -31.51 -1.53
N LYS A 74 -5.36 -31.36 -1.32
CA LYS A 74 -6.24 -32.48 -0.96
C LYS A 74 -6.24 -33.58 -2.01
N VAL A 75 -6.30 -33.23 -3.30
CA VAL A 75 -6.25 -34.20 -4.40
C VAL A 75 -4.89 -34.90 -4.44
N GLN A 76 -3.79 -34.16 -4.30
CA GLN A 76 -2.45 -34.74 -4.23
C GLN A 76 -2.32 -35.71 -3.05
N LEU A 77 -2.77 -35.32 -1.87
CA LEU A 77 -2.74 -36.17 -0.67
C LEU A 77 -3.52 -37.46 -0.90
N LYS A 78 -4.71 -37.40 -1.51
CA LYS A 78 -5.49 -38.60 -1.87
C LYS A 78 -4.70 -39.53 -2.81
N LYS A 79 -4.00 -38.98 -3.81
CA LYS A 79 -3.16 -39.77 -4.73
C LYS A 79 -2.00 -40.44 -3.99
N TYR A 80 -1.29 -39.71 -3.13
CA TYR A 80 -0.20 -40.27 -2.33
C TYR A 80 -0.68 -41.36 -1.37
N VAL A 81 -1.79 -41.12 -0.65
CA VAL A 81 -2.40 -42.14 0.22
C VAL A 81 -2.80 -43.38 -0.57
N GLY A 82 -3.40 -43.21 -1.76
CA GLY A 82 -3.73 -44.31 -2.66
C GLY A 82 -2.50 -45.12 -3.07
N ALA A 83 -1.42 -44.46 -3.49
CA ALA A 83 -0.17 -45.11 -3.85
C ALA A 83 0.43 -45.91 -2.68
N VAL A 84 0.43 -45.32 -1.47
CA VAL A 84 0.92 -45.98 -0.25
C VAL A 84 0.07 -47.20 0.11
N GLN A 85 -1.25 -47.13 -0.06
CA GLN A 85 -2.14 -48.28 0.18
C GLN A 85 -1.89 -49.42 -0.82
N MET A 86 -1.66 -49.09 -2.10
CA MET A 86 -1.31 -50.08 -3.13
C MET A 86 0.01 -50.78 -2.80
N LEU A 87 1.05 -50.02 -2.43
CA LEU A 87 2.33 -50.57 -1.97
C LEU A 87 2.18 -51.50 -0.76
N LYS A 88 1.35 -51.14 0.23
CA LYS A 88 1.06 -52.00 1.39
C LYS A 88 0.30 -53.27 1.00
N ARG A 89 -0.64 -53.19 0.05
CA ARG A 89 -1.40 -54.35 -0.44
C ARG A 89 -0.52 -55.32 -1.23
N GLU A 90 0.34 -54.81 -2.11
CA GLU A 90 1.32 -55.60 -2.87
C GLU A 90 2.33 -56.27 -1.92
N GLY A 91 2.84 -55.55 -0.92
CA GLY A 91 3.68 -56.14 0.13
C GLY A 91 2.97 -57.23 0.94
N SER A 92 1.68 -57.06 1.23
CA SER A 92 0.87 -58.05 1.96
C SER A 92 0.51 -59.29 1.12
N GLN A 93 0.26 -59.11 -0.19
CA GLN A 93 0.06 -60.23 -1.12
C GLN A 93 1.37 -60.98 -1.39
N ALA A 94 2.51 -60.31 -1.48
CA ALA A 94 3.82 -60.94 -1.57
C ALA A 94 4.13 -61.82 -0.34
N LEU A 95 3.77 -61.36 0.87
CA LEU A 95 3.87 -62.14 2.12
C LEU A 95 2.91 -63.34 2.15
N THR A 96 1.73 -63.24 1.52
CA THR A 96 0.73 -64.33 1.49
C THR A 96 1.10 -65.40 0.46
N ILE A 97 1.67 -65.03 -0.69
CA ILE A 97 2.18 -65.98 -1.69
C ILE A 97 3.41 -66.73 -1.13
N GLN A 98 4.23 -66.09 -0.29
CA GLN A 98 5.34 -66.77 0.40
C GLN A 98 4.90 -67.79 1.46
N ARG A 99 3.68 -67.69 2.02
CA ARG A 99 3.21 -68.61 3.08
C ARG A 99 2.62 -69.92 2.56
N ASN A 100 2.27 -70.01 1.27
CA ASN A 100 1.64 -71.19 0.68
C ASN A 100 2.60 -72.08 -0.14
N CYS A 101 3.90 -71.84 -0.08
CA CYS A 101 4.92 -72.72 -0.68
C CYS A 101 5.58 -73.56 0.42
N ASP A 102 4.99 -74.72 0.71
CA ASP A 102 5.65 -75.83 1.42
C ASP A 102 6.76 -76.39 0.51
N GLY A 103 7.93 -75.80 0.60
CA GLY A 103 9.15 -76.24 -0.06
C GLY A 103 10.34 -75.75 0.75
N PRO A 104 11.43 -76.54 0.92
CA PRO A 104 12.53 -76.17 1.80
C PRO A 104 13.05 -74.79 1.43
N LEU A 105 12.95 -73.85 2.39
CA LEU A 105 13.41 -72.49 2.28
C LEU A 105 14.83 -72.45 1.68
N PRO A 106 15.04 -71.85 0.49
CA PRO A 106 16.32 -71.23 0.23
C PRO A 106 16.41 -70.04 1.17
N ALA A 107 17.54 -69.94 1.86
CA ALA A 107 17.86 -68.90 2.82
C ALA A 107 17.35 -67.51 2.39
N PRO A 108 16.87 -66.68 3.33
CA PRO A 108 16.41 -65.34 3.02
C PRO A 108 17.54 -64.60 2.33
N GLN A 109 17.35 -64.23 1.07
CA GLN A 109 18.22 -63.28 0.41
C GLN A 109 17.98 -61.93 1.09
N ASN A 110 18.75 -61.71 2.15
CA ASN A 110 19.12 -60.43 2.69
C ASN A 110 19.58 -59.54 1.51
N ARG A 111 18.67 -58.81 0.86
CA ARG A 111 19.03 -57.44 0.44
C ARG A 111 19.32 -56.73 1.74
N SER A 112 20.61 -56.52 1.97
CA SER A 112 21.15 -56.52 3.31
C SER A 112 20.52 -55.40 4.13
N VAL A 113 20.19 -55.66 5.39
CA VAL A 113 19.73 -54.61 6.32
C VAL A 113 20.74 -53.44 6.34
N ALA A 114 22.01 -53.74 6.08
CA ALA A 114 23.08 -52.79 5.84
C ALA A 114 22.84 -51.84 4.64
N ASP A 115 22.30 -52.32 3.51
CA ASP A 115 21.99 -51.47 2.34
C ASP A 115 20.87 -50.46 2.65
N ILE A 116 19.91 -50.84 3.48
CA ILE A 116 18.79 -49.96 3.91
C ILE A 116 19.30 -48.92 4.92
N GLU A 117 20.18 -49.32 5.83
CA GLU A 117 20.77 -48.46 6.84
C GLU A 117 21.77 -47.46 6.22
N GLU A 118 22.54 -47.89 5.23
CA GLU A 118 23.40 -47.01 4.43
C GLU A 118 22.57 -46.01 3.61
N LEU A 119 21.45 -46.43 3.03
CA LEU A 119 20.53 -45.55 2.32
C LEU A 119 19.90 -44.51 3.28
N ALA A 120 19.52 -44.92 4.49
CA ALA A 120 19.01 -44.00 5.51
C ALA A 120 20.07 -42.96 5.93
N ALA A 121 21.32 -43.39 6.15
CA ALA A 121 22.43 -42.50 6.46
C ALA A 121 22.74 -41.52 5.31
N ASN A 122 22.55 -41.94 4.05
CA ASN A 122 22.68 -41.05 2.89
C ASN A 122 21.55 -40.01 2.83
N TYR A 123 20.32 -40.37 3.20
CA TYR A 123 19.21 -39.40 3.28
C TYR A 123 19.38 -38.43 4.44
N GLU A 124 19.88 -38.89 5.59
CA GLU A 124 20.19 -38.05 6.73
C GLU A 124 21.22 -36.96 6.34
N ARG A 125 22.34 -37.36 5.71
CA ARG A 125 23.34 -36.41 5.21
C ARG A 125 22.75 -35.39 4.22
N LYS A 126 21.91 -35.83 3.28
CA LYS A 126 21.24 -34.92 2.34
C LYS A 126 20.28 -33.95 3.04
N LEU A 127 19.58 -34.38 4.08
CA LEU A 127 18.70 -33.50 4.85
C LEU A 127 19.49 -32.44 5.62
N ILE A 128 20.66 -32.80 6.14
CA ILE A 128 21.57 -31.86 6.79
C ILE A 128 22.07 -30.81 5.78
N GLU A 129 22.55 -31.22 4.61
CA GLU A 129 22.97 -30.29 3.54
C GLU A 129 21.83 -29.37 3.10
N VAL A 130 20.61 -29.90 2.96
CA VAL A 130 19.43 -29.09 2.64
C VAL A 130 19.16 -28.08 3.74
N ALA A 131 19.27 -28.46 5.01
CA ALA A 131 19.09 -27.53 6.13
C ALA A 131 20.16 -26.43 6.15
N GLU A 132 21.42 -26.77 5.86
CA GLU A 132 22.52 -25.81 5.76
C GLU A 132 22.28 -24.81 4.61
N MET A 133 21.95 -25.29 3.41
CA MET A 133 21.62 -24.41 2.27
C MET A 133 20.40 -23.52 2.55
N HIS A 134 19.38 -24.04 3.25
CA HIS A 134 18.23 -23.22 3.66
C HIS A 134 18.65 -22.15 4.68
N GLY A 135 19.54 -22.48 5.61
CA GLY A 135 20.13 -21.51 6.54
C GLY A 135 20.85 -20.39 5.78
N GLU A 136 21.75 -20.74 4.86
CA GLU A 136 22.46 -19.76 4.02
C GLU A 136 21.50 -18.89 3.19
N LEU A 137 20.45 -19.49 2.62
CA LEU A 137 19.45 -18.75 1.84
C LEU A 137 18.66 -17.76 2.71
N ILE A 138 18.29 -18.15 3.92
CA ILE A 138 17.60 -17.28 4.89
C ILE A 138 18.51 -16.11 5.27
N GLU A 139 19.78 -16.37 5.57
CA GLU A 139 20.74 -15.30 5.90
C GLU A 139 20.97 -14.33 4.74
N PHE A 140 21.12 -14.85 3.52
CA PHE A 140 21.27 -14.02 2.33
C PHE A 140 20.04 -13.14 2.09
N ASN A 141 18.86 -13.73 2.26
CA ASN A 141 17.59 -13.04 2.10
C ASN A 141 17.39 -11.93 3.15
N ASP A 142 17.74 -12.17 4.43
CA ASP A 142 17.67 -11.14 5.48
C ASP A 142 18.63 -9.97 5.18
N ARG A 143 19.85 -10.27 4.71
CA ARG A 143 20.82 -9.23 4.27
C ARG A 143 20.27 -8.41 3.11
N LEU A 144 19.65 -9.06 2.12
CA LEU A 144 19.03 -8.36 1.00
C LEU A 144 17.89 -7.45 1.45
N TYR A 145 16.98 -7.94 2.30
CA TYR A 145 15.88 -7.13 2.83
C TYR A 145 16.39 -5.93 3.63
N ARG A 146 17.40 -6.11 4.48
CA ARG A 146 18.04 -4.99 5.21
C ARG A 146 18.65 -3.98 4.25
N SER A 147 19.37 -4.42 3.22
CA SER A 147 19.95 -3.52 2.22
C SER A 147 18.89 -2.80 1.41
N LEU A 148 17.79 -3.46 1.07
CA LEU A 148 16.67 -2.87 0.33
C LEU A 148 16.02 -1.77 1.18
N MET A 149 15.65 -2.09 2.42
CA MET A 149 15.05 -1.14 3.35
C MET A 149 15.95 0.08 3.61
N ALA A 150 17.27 -0.13 3.75
CA ALA A 150 18.22 0.96 3.88
C ALA A 150 18.24 1.88 2.64
N LYS A 151 18.17 1.31 1.44
CA LYS A 151 18.10 2.07 0.19
C LYS A 151 16.76 2.79 0.03
N ASP A 152 15.64 2.14 0.36
CA ASP A 152 14.31 2.77 0.31
C ASP A 152 14.22 3.96 1.27
N ASN A 153 14.76 3.82 2.49
CA ASN A 153 14.85 4.92 3.44
C ASN A 153 15.70 6.08 2.91
N LEU A 154 16.85 5.79 2.29
CA LEU A 154 17.70 6.81 1.68
C LEU A 154 16.99 7.52 0.52
N ILE A 155 16.29 6.76 -0.34
CA ILE A 155 15.48 7.32 -1.43
C ILE A 155 14.38 8.23 -0.87
N GLY A 156 13.70 7.81 0.20
CA GLY A 156 12.71 8.61 0.91
C GLY A 156 13.29 9.93 1.44
N GLN A 157 14.47 9.87 2.08
CA GLN A 157 15.18 11.06 2.57
C GLN A 157 15.56 12.01 1.44
N MET A 158 16.22 11.50 0.39
CA MET A 158 16.61 12.31 -0.76
C MET A 158 15.41 12.93 -1.47
N ARG A 159 14.29 12.20 -1.53
CA ARG A 159 13.03 12.72 -2.08
C ARG A 159 12.49 13.86 -1.22
N GLN A 160 12.49 13.71 0.11
CA GLN A 160 12.04 14.79 1.00
C GLN A 160 12.95 16.01 0.88
N GLU A 161 14.27 15.84 0.86
CA GLU A 161 15.21 16.94 0.64
C GLU A 161 14.97 17.65 -0.70
N LEU A 162 14.68 16.90 -1.77
CA LEU A 162 14.30 17.48 -3.05
C LEU A 162 12.97 18.25 -2.98
N ILE A 163 11.98 17.74 -2.23
CA ILE A 163 10.70 18.43 -2.02
C ILE A 163 10.91 19.73 -1.23
N ASP A 164 11.69 19.69 -0.16
CA ASP A 164 11.98 20.85 0.68
C ASP A 164 12.70 21.95 -0.11
N LEU A 165 13.61 21.56 -1.02
CA LEU A 165 14.38 22.50 -1.84
C LEU A 165 13.66 22.97 -3.11
N ARG A 166 12.79 22.16 -3.72
CA ARG A 166 12.22 22.43 -5.06
C ARG A 166 10.69 22.51 -5.09
N GLY A 167 10.01 22.10 -4.04
CA GLY A 167 8.56 21.89 -4.01
C GLY A 167 8.15 20.47 -4.41
N PRO A 168 6.84 20.15 -4.42
CA PRO A 168 6.33 18.80 -4.68
C PRO A 168 6.84 18.22 -6.01
N VAL A 169 7.25 16.94 -5.99
CA VAL A 169 7.77 16.26 -7.19
C VAL A 169 6.63 16.06 -8.21
N PRO A 170 6.83 16.41 -9.50
CA PRO A 170 5.84 16.15 -10.55
C PRO A 170 5.68 14.63 -10.73
N GLY A 171 4.63 14.09 -10.15
CA GLY A 171 4.38 12.64 -10.06
C GLY A 171 3.47 12.28 -8.88
N ASP A 172 3.46 13.09 -7.81
CA ASP A 172 2.46 12.97 -6.73
C ASP A 172 1.12 13.65 -7.08
N LEU A 173 1.11 14.61 -8.00
CA LEU A 173 -0.12 15.26 -8.48
C LEU A 173 -0.89 14.41 -9.50
N SER A 174 -0.24 13.43 -10.14
CA SER A 174 -0.88 12.58 -11.15
C SER A 174 -1.70 11.44 -10.57
N GLN A 175 -1.68 11.22 -9.25
CA GLN A 175 -2.55 10.22 -8.61
C GLN A 175 -3.93 10.77 -8.22
N THR A 176 -4.21 12.06 -8.45
CA THR A 176 -5.52 12.67 -8.14
C THR A 176 -6.32 13.13 -9.35
N SER A 177 -5.81 12.99 -10.58
CA SER A 177 -6.52 13.45 -11.78
C SER A 177 -6.33 12.52 -12.98
N ASP A 178 -7.41 11.87 -13.39
CA ASP A 178 -7.53 11.04 -14.60
C ASP A 178 -7.63 11.87 -15.90
N ASP A 179 -6.85 12.95 -16.06
CA ASP A 179 -6.86 13.76 -17.29
C ASP A 179 -5.61 13.45 -18.16
N PRO A 180 -5.76 12.69 -19.26
CA PRO A 180 -4.65 12.26 -20.12
C PRO A 180 -4.06 13.38 -20.99
N SER A 181 -4.59 14.61 -20.94
CA SER A 181 -4.08 15.74 -21.74
C SER A 181 -2.88 16.48 -21.12
N LEU A 182 -2.55 16.24 -19.85
CA LEU A 182 -1.41 16.87 -19.15
C LEU A 182 -0.15 15.99 -19.09
N SER A 183 -0.19 14.80 -19.69
CA SER A 183 0.86 13.78 -19.59
C SER A 183 2.17 14.12 -20.31
N ASP A 184 2.19 15.09 -21.23
CA ASP A 184 3.28 15.19 -22.23
C ASP A 184 4.00 16.54 -22.28
N PHE A 185 3.68 17.51 -21.42
CA PHE A 185 4.27 18.85 -21.54
C PHE A 185 5.60 19.07 -20.80
N GLU A 186 5.97 18.31 -19.76
CA GLU A 186 7.05 18.78 -18.85
C GLU A 186 8.07 17.75 -18.38
N THR A 187 8.59 16.89 -19.27
CA THR A 187 9.81 16.11 -18.93
C THR A 187 11.11 16.69 -19.49
N THR A 188 11.03 17.61 -20.47
CA THR A 188 12.21 18.20 -21.14
C THR A 188 12.58 19.60 -20.68
N GLN A 189 11.74 20.31 -19.92
CA GLN A 189 12.05 21.63 -19.37
C GLN A 189 12.31 21.54 -17.86
N ARG A 190 13.40 20.87 -17.49
CA ARG A 190 13.88 20.86 -16.09
C ARG A 190 14.34 22.26 -15.71
N ALA A 191 13.51 22.98 -14.97
CA ALA A 191 13.94 24.15 -14.20
C ALA A 191 15.06 23.70 -13.24
N LEU A 192 16.29 24.17 -13.47
CA LEU A 192 17.43 23.70 -12.69
C LEU A 192 17.45 24.33 -11.28
N ILE A 193 16.80 25.48 -11.10
CA ILE A 193 16.68 26.22 -9.84
C ILE A 193 15.28 26.87 -9.78
N ASN A 194 14.51 26.59 -8.74
CA ASN A 194 13.25 27.27 -8.44
C ASN A 194 13.51 28.28 -7.31
N VAL A 195 13.41 29.58 -7.57
CA VAL A 195 13.56 30.62 -6.54
C VAL A 195 12.19 31.14 -6.14
N TRP A 196 11.82 30.95 -4.88
CA TRP A 196 10.59 31.47 -4.29
C TRP A 196 10.84 32.89 -3.79
N ILE A 197 10.41 33.89 -4.56
CA ILE A 197 10.47 35.30 -4.12
C ILE A 197 9.05 35.70 -3.71
N PRO A 198 8.76 35.88 -2.42
CA PRO A 198 7.49 36.46 -2.00
C PRO A 198 7.50 37.95 -2.36
N SER A 199 6.86 38.32 -3.47
CA SER A 199 6.74 39.71 -3.90
C SER A 199 5.28 40.16 -3.92
N VAL A 200 4.98 41.19 -3.12
CA VAL A 200 3.70 41.90 -3.11
C VAL A 200 3.86 43.14 -3.97
N PHE A 201 3.18 43.20 -5.12
CA PHE A 201 3.08 44.43 -5.90
C PHE A 201 1.69 45.04 -5.71
N LEU A 202 1.66 46.18 -5.02
CA LEU A 202 0.48 47.03 -4.90
C LEU A 202 0.31 47.87 -6.17
N GLN A 203 -0.89 47.86 -6.75
CA GLN A 203 -1.76 49.05 -6.91
C GLN A 203 -2.77 48.87 -8.07
N GLY A 204 -3.97 48.37 -7.75
CA GLY A 204 -5.15 48.48 -8.60
C GLY A 204 -6.01 49.67 -8.18
N ARG A 205 -6.56 50.43 -9.13
CA ARG A 205 -7.28 51.70 -8.93
C ARG A 205 -8.68 51.58 -8.30
N ALA A 206 -9.04 50.42 -7.75
CA ALA A 206 -10.31 50.16 -7.07
C ALA A 206 -10.05 49.61 -5.66
N ALA A 207 -10.90 50.00 -4.71
CA ALA A 207 -10.74 49.72 -3.29
C ALA A 207 -10.45 48.23 -3.01
N ASN A 208 -9.26 47.96 -2.45
CA ASN A 208 -8.87 46.73 -1.75
C ASN A 208 -8.76 45.43 -2.57
N ALA A 209 -8.33 45.48 -3.84
CA ALA A 209 -7.87 44.26 -4.54
C ALA A 209 -6.36 44.06 -4.34
N TYR A 210 -5.97 43.16 -3.43
CA TYR A 210 -4.59 42.67 -3.33
C TYR A 210 -4.44 41.45 -4.25
N HIS A 211 -3.56 41.53 -5.23
CA HIS A 211 -3.20 40.39 -6.07
C HIS A 211 -1.84 39.85 -5.61
N VAL A 212 -1.82 38.64 -5.07
CA VAL A 212 -0.58 37.93 -4.74
C VAL A 212 -0.18 37.15 -5.98
N TYR A 213 0.91 37.59 -6.62
CA TYR A 213 1.50 36.86 -7.73
C TYR A 213 2.68 36.06 -7.22
N GLN A 214 2.66 34.76 -7.47
CA GLN A 214 3.82 33.92 -7.28
C GLN A 214 4.65 33.91 -8.56
N VAL A 215 5.82 34.54 -8.54
CA VAL A 215 6.70 34.58 -9.70
C VAL A 215 7.60 33.33 -9.67
N VAL A 216 7.39 32.43 -10.62
CA VAL A 216 8.28 31.28 -10.84
C VAL A 216 9.33 31.69 -11.87
N LEU A 217 10.58 31.90 -11.42
CA LEU A 217 11.70 32.16 -12.31
C LEU A 217 12.31 30.84 -12.77
N LEU A 218 12.29 30.60 -14.08
CA LEU A 218 12.83 29.41 -14.71
C LEU A 218 14.19 29.75 -15.33
N ILE A 219 15.28 29.52 -14.60
CA ILE A 219 16.64 29.76 -15.10
C ILE A 219 17.08 28.55 -15.91
N LYS A 220 17.30 28.75 -17.22
CA LYS A 220 17.97 27.80 -18.12
C LYS A 220 19.45 28.17 -18.19
N VAL A 221 20.33 27.19 -18.02
CA VAL A 221 21.76 27.30 -18.30
C VAL A 221 22.01 26.80 -19.72
#